data_AF-A0A6J4JC78-F1
#
_entry.id   AF-A0A6J4JC78-F1
#
_cell.length_a   1.000
_cell.length_b   1.000
_cell.length_c   1.000
_cell.angle_alpha   90.00
_cell.angle_beta   90.00
_cell.angle_gamma   90.00
#
_symmetry.space_group_name_H-M   'P 1'
#
loop_
_entity.id
_entity.type
_entity.pdbx_description
1 polymer ?
#
loop_
_entity_poly.entity_id
_entity_poly.type
_entity_poly.pdbx_seq_one_letter_code
_entity_poly.pdbx_strand_id
1 'polypeptide(L)'
;MAAFDRRLSDKALDALARMAEDGGGNWWRDLLSLWAPSGHEGELRLAIRDGSLNFYSCGQSLARITLARDGGPTLSVHAKYVTGRSEGPQEYVALRAGEGRDANGAVC
;
A
#
# COMPACT_ATOMS: atom_id res chain seq x y z
N MET A 1 13.13 20.56 11.19
CA MET A 1 12.80 19.14 10.93
C MET A 1 11.31 18.99 11.11
N ALA A 2 10.59 18.41 10.15
CA ALA A 2 9.18 18.08 10.35
C ALA A 2 9.09 17.05 11.49
N ALA A 3 8.14 17.21 12.42
CA ALA A 3 7.94 16.28 13.51
C ALA A 3 7.53 14.92 12.93
N PHE A 4 8.16 13.84 13.41
CA PHE A 4 7.75 12.49 13.03
C PHE A 4 6.34 12.23 13.56
N ASP A 5 5.37 12.07 12.65
CA ASP A 5 3.98 11.80 13.00
C ASP A 5 3.54 10.41 12.54
N ARG A 6 2.79 9.72 13.40
CA ARG A 6 2.22 8.38 13.16
C ARG A 6 0.73 8.51 12.83
N ARG A 7 0.38 9.43 11.93
CA ARG A 7 -1.01 9.77 11.62
C ARG A 7 -1.24 9.92 10.13
N LEU A 8 -2.49 9.68 9.76
CA LEU A 8 -3.09 10.06 8.50
C LEU A 8 -3.99 11.27 8.75
N SER A 9 -4.23 12.09 7.74
CA SER A 9 -5.25 13.14 7.83
C SER A 9 -6.65 12.55 7.83
N ASP A 10 -7.64 13.27 8.37
CA ASP A 10 -9.04 12.80 8.38
C ASP A 10 -9.55 12.54 6.95
N LYS A 11 -9.22 13.44 6.00
CA LYS A 11 -9.50 13.24 4.57
C LYS A 11 -8.94 11.92 4.04
N ALA A 12 -7.78 11.50 4.54
CA ALA A 12 -7.15 10.25 4.12
C ALA A 12 -7.83 9.02 4.70
N LEU A 13 -8.22 9.09 5.97
CA LEU A 13 -9.00 8.06 6.62
C LEU A 13 -10.35 7.87 5.91
N ASP A 14 -11.05 8.96 5.60
CA ASP A 14 -12.34 8.92 4.90
C ASP A 14 -12.22 8.28 3.50
N ALA A 15 -11.17 8.60 2.75
CA ALA A 15 -10.94 8.03 1.42
C ALA A 15 -10.69 6.51 1.49
N LEU A 16 -9.86 6.06 2.43
CA LEU A 16 -9.57 4.63 2.63
C LEU A 16 -10.79 3.87 3.19
N ALA A 17 -11.59 4.49 4.07
CA ALA A 17 -12.82 3.91 4.58
C ALA A 17 -13.82 3.65 3.45
N ARG A 18 -14.03 4.65 2.56
CA ARG A 18 -14.88 4.48 1.38
C ARG A 18 -14.43 3.35 0.47
N MET A 19 -13.12 3.19 0.26
CA MET A 19 -12.59 2.06 -0.53
C MET A 19 -12.81 0.71 0.15
N ALA A 20 -12.77 0.65 1.49
CA ALA A 20 -13.03 -0.57 2.22
C ALA A 20 -14.52 -0.97 2.17
N GLU A 21 -15.41 0.02 2.13
CA GLU A 21 -16.86 -0.16 2.04
C GLU A 21 -17.38 -0.35 0.60
N ASP A 22 -16.58 0.00 -0.40
CA ASP A 22 -16.94 -0.20 -1.80
C ASP A 22 -17.15 -1.70 -2.08
N GLY A 23 -18.32 -2.02 -2.65
CA GLY A 23 -18.73 -3.39 -2.95
C GLY A 23 -17.91 -4.03 -4.08
N GLY A 24 -17.18 -3.23 -4.85
CA GLY A 24 -16.22 -3.69 -5.86
C GLY A 24 -14.91 -4.21 -5.27
N GLY A 25 -14.28 -5.17 -5.97
CA GLY A 25 -12.92 -5.60 -5.66
C GLY A 25 -11.92 -4.45 -5.88
N ASN A 26 -11.05 -4.21 -4.91
CA ASN A 26 -10.01 -3.19 -4.99
C ASN A 26 -8.79 -3.58 -4.16
N TRP A 27 -7.62 -3.08 -4.57
CA TRP A 27 -6.34 -3.41 -3.95
C TRP A 27 -6.28 -3.08 -2.44
N TRP A 28 -7.06 -2.12 -1.95
CA TRP A 28 -7.03 -1.76 -0.53
C TRP A 28 -7.64 -2.86 0.33
N ARG A 29 -8.77 -3.42 -0.12
CA ARG A 29 -9.39 -4.58 0.54
C ARG A 29 -8.48 -5.80 0.50
N ASP A 30 -7.81 -6.03 -0.63
CA ASP A 30 -6.86 -7.14 -0.77
C ASP A 30 -5.70 -7.01 0.22
N LEU A 31 -5.08 -5.82 0.31
CA LEU A 31 -4.01 -5.56 1.28
C LEU A 31 -4.47 -5.70 2.73
N LEU A 32 -5.68 -5.24 3.06
CA LEU A 32 -6.25 -5.41 4.41
C LEU A 32 -6.51 -6.88 4.75
N SER A 33 -6.92 -7.70 3.78
CA SER A 33 -7.12 -9.14 3.98
C SER A 33 -5.83 -9.92 4.24
N LEU A 34 -4.70 -9.41 3.74
CA LEU A 34 -3.37 -9.99 3.93
C LEU A 34 -2.63 -9.38 5.13
N TRP A 35 -3.18 -8.30 5.69
CA TRP A 35 -2.57 -7.60 6.81
C TRP A 35 -2.80 -8.37 8.11
N ALA A 36 -1.75 -8.41 8.92
CA ALA A 36 -1.85 -8.86 10.30
C ALA A 36 -1.07 -7.99 11.28
N PRO A 37 -1.47 -8.00 12.57
CA PRO A 37 -0.70 -7.39 13.64
C PRO A 37 0.73 -7.94 13.73
N SER A 38 1.63 -7.14 14.31
CA SER A 38 3.00 -7.60 14.58
C SER A 38 3.01 -8.79 15.53
N GLY A 39 3.84 -9.80 15.25
CA GLY A 39 3.95 -11.02 16.05
C GLY A 39 3.44 -12.27 15.33
N HIS A 40 2.78 -12.12 14.18
CA HIS A 40 2.37 -13.22 13.32
C HIS A 40 3.39 -13.45 12.18
N GLU A 41 3.62 -14.72 11.83
CA GLU A 41 4.58 -15.12 10.81
C GLU A 41 3.96 -15.10 9.40
N GLY A 42 4.77 -14.75 8.38
CA GLY A 42 4.38 -14.85 6.97
C GLY A 42 3.43 -13.76 6.45
N GLU A 43 2.95 -12.85 7.30
CA GLU A 43 1.90 -11.90 6.96
C GLU A 43 2.40 -10.47 6.67
N LEU A 44 1.56 -9.71 5.96
CA LEU A 44 1.85 -8.33 5.57
C LEU A 44 1.74 -7.42 6.81
N ARG A 45 2.76 -6.60 7.05
CA ARG A 45 2.77 -5.64 8.17
C ARG A 45 2.50 -4.24 7.67
N LEU A 46 1.72 -3.47 8.43
CA LEU A 46 1.39 -2.08 8.12
C LEU A 46 2.07 -1.11 9.09
N ALA A 47 2.64 -0.04 8.57
CA ALA A 47 3.10 1.11 9.35
C ALA A 47 2.58 2.43 8.78
N ILE A 48 2.13 3.33 9.66
CA ILE A 48 1.73 4.69 9.31
C ILE A 48 2.85 5.65 9.66
N ARG A 49 3.29 6.45 8.68
CA ARG A 49 4.38 7.41 8.83
C ARG A 49 4.17 8.61 7.93
N ASP A 50 4.15 9.79 8.53
CA ASP A 50 4.18 11.07 7.80
C ASP A 50 3.09 11.16 6.70
N GLY A 51 1.85 10.82 7.06
CA GLY A 51 0.72 10.82 6.13
C GLY A 51 0.72 9.70 5.08
N SER A 52 1.65 8.74 5.16
CA SER A 52 1.72 7.58 4.27
C SER A 52 1.51 6.26 5.02
N LEU A 53 1.05 5.25 4.30
CA LEU A 53 0.96 3.86 4.77
C LEU A 53 2.06 3.06 4.07
N ASN A 54 2.80 2.25 4.81
CA ASN A 54 3.85 1.41 4.26
C ASN A 54 3.59 -0.04 4.65
N PHE A 55 3.65 -0.93 3.67
CA PHE A 55 3.51 -2.35 3.83
C PHE A 55 4.84 -3.06 3.76
N TYR A 56 5.04 -4.01 4.66
CA TYR A 56 6.28 -4.77 4.78
C TYR A 56 6.02 -6.27 4.77
N SER A 57 6.95 -7.02 4.21
CA SER A 57 7.05 -8.46 4.35
C SER A 57 8.49 -8.84 4.70
N CYS A 58 8.69 -9.68 5.72
CA CYS A 58 10.01 -10.10 6.21
C CYS A 58 11.00 -8.92 6.44
N GLY A 59 10.51 -7.78 6.94
CA GLY A 59 11.32 -6.58 7.20
C GLY A 59 11.66 -5.73 5.97
N GLN A 60 11.19 -6.09 4.78
CA GLN A 60 11.39 -5.34 3.53
C GLN A 60 10.16 -4.51 3.17
N SER A 61 10.37 -3.26 2.73
CA SER A 61 9.29 -2.40 2.22
C SER A 61 8.79 -2.95 0.88
N LEU A 62 7.51 -3.28 0.82
CA LEU A 62 6.85 -3.85 -0.36
C LEU A 62 6.04 -2.81 -1.11
N ALA A 63 5.21 -2.05 -0.40
CA ALA A 63 4.37 -1.03 -0.98
C ALA A 63 4.22 0.19 -0.08
N ARG A 64 3.96 1.34 -0.69
CA ARG A 64 3.62 2.59 -0.04
C ARG A 64 2.31 3.12 -0.62
N ILE A 65 1.41 3.55 0.24
CA ILE A 65 0.22 4.30 -0.14
C ILE A 65 0.43 5.75 0.25
N THR A 66 0.26 6.64 -0.71
CA THR A 66 0.22 8.09 -0.49
C THR A 66 -1.09 8.65 -0.99
N LEU A 67 -1.57 9.70 -0.36
CA LEU A 67 -2.74 10.40 -0.84
C LEU A 67 -2.33 11.60 -1.68
N ALA A 68 -2.81 11.62 -2.92
CA ALA A 68 -2.65 12.77 -3.79
C ALA A 68 -3.47 13.96 -3.26
N ARG A 69 -3.19 15.16 -3.78
CA ARG A 69 -3.84 16.40 -3.34
C ARG A 69 -5.35 16.39 -3.56
N ASP A 70 -5.82 15.72 -4.60
CA ASP A 70 -7.23 15.48 -4.89
C ASP A 70 -7.90 14.57 -3.82
N GLY A 71 -7.13 13.81 -3.05
CA GLY A 71 -7.58 12.88 -2.03
C GLY A 71 -7.58 11.43 -2.49
N GLY A 72 -7.18 11.15 -3.74
CA GLY A 72 -7.07 9.80 -4.26
C GLY A 72 -5.88 9.06 -3.61
N PRO A 73 -6.09 7.92 -2.94
CA PRO A 73 -5.00 7.08 -2.51
C PRO A 73 -4.33 6.44 -3.72
N THR A 74 -3.00 6.54 -3.78
CA THR A 74 -2.16 5.94 -4.81
C THR A 74 -1.32 4.85 -4.16
N LEU A 75 -1.47 3.62 -4.64
CA LEU A 75 -0.60 2.50 -4.28
C LEU A 75 0.67 2.57 -5.11
N SER A 76 1.82 2.43 -4.47
CA SER A 76 3.13 2.36 -5.12
C SER A 76 3.86 1.12 -4.64
N VAL A 77 4.20 0.20 -5.52
CA VAL A 77 4.88 -1.06 -5.19
C VAL A 77 6.36 -0.94 -5.56
N HIS A 78 7.26 -1.43 -4.71
CA HIS A 78 8.69 -1.38 -5.02
C HIS A 78 8.97 -2.20 -6.29
N ALA A 79 9.71 -1.61 -7.24
CA ALA A 79 9.91 -2.15 -8.59
C ALA A 79 10.47 -3.58 -8.62
N LYS A 80 11.26 -3.99 -7.62
CA LYS A 80 11.78 -5.35 -7.48
C LYS A 80 10.69 -6.41 -7.31
N TYR A 81 9.55 -6.04 -6.73
CA TYR A 81 8.38 -6.94 -6.58
C TYR A 81 7.45 -6.92 -7.79
N VAL A 82 7.66 -5.99 -8.73
CA VAL A 82 6.87 -5.90 -9.98
C VAL A 82 7.63 -6.47 -11.16
N THR A 83 8.91 -6.14 -11.27
CA THR A 83 9.76 -6.46 -12.43
C THR A 83 10.71 -7.62 -12.19
N GLY A 84 10.84 -8.08 -10.93
CA GLY A 84 11.84 -9.07 -10.53
C GLY A 84 13.29 -8.58 -10.55
N ARG A 85 13.55 -7.32 -10.93
CA ARG A 85 14.90 -6.74 -10.96
C ARG A 85 15.27 -6.19 -9.58
N SER A 86 16.33 -6.72 -9.00
CA SER A 86 16.84 -6.31 -7.68
C SER A 86 17.96 -5.26 -7.74
N GLU A 87 18.45 -4.91 -8.92
CA GLU A 87 19.59 -4.02 -9.11
C GLU A 87 19.12 -2.65 -9.59
N GLY A 88 19.01 -1.70 -8.65
CA GLY A 88 18.59 -0.33 -8.95
C GLY A 88 18.23 0.48 -7.69
N PRO A 89 18.05 1.81 -7.83
CA PRO A 89 17.60 2.69 -6.73
C PRO A 89 16.24 2.22 -6.14
N GLN A 90 15.81 2.82 -5.02
CA GLN A 90 14.48 2.61 -4.41
C GLN A 90 13.36 3.12 -5.34
N GLU A 91 13.16 2.44 -6.46
CA GLU A 91 12.18 2.74 -7.48
C GLU A 91 10.85 2.10 -7.10
N TYR A 92 9.78 2.87 -7.25
CA TYR A 92 8.41 2.42 -7.00
C TYR A 92 7.60 2.59 -8.27
N VAL A 93 6.75 1.60 -8.56
CA VAL A 93 5.77 1.62 -9.64
C VAL A 93 4.42 1.97 -9.03
N ALA A 94 3.82 3.06 -9.49
CA ALA A 94 2.46 3.42 -9.09
C ALA A 94 1.46 2.47 -9.77
N LEU A 95 0.60 1.83 -8.99
CA LEU A 95 -0.54 1.06 -9.49
C LEU A 95 -1.78 1.94 -9.34
N ARG A 96 -2.51 2.15 -10.43
CA ARG A 96 -3.83 2.78 -10.37
C ARG A 96 -4.85 1.74 -9.92
N ALA A 97 -6.00 2.20 -9.41
CA ALA A 97 -7.12 1.30 -9.14
C ALA A 97 -7.52 0.62 -10.46
N GLY A 98 -7.44 -0.72 -10.54
CA GLY A 98 -7.61 -1.45 -11.79
C GLY A 98 -6.30 -1.82 -12.53
N GLU A 99 -5.10 -1.74 -11.90
CA GLU A 99 -3.83 -2.26 -12.47
C GLU A 99 -2.98 -3.37 -11.75
N GLY A 100 -3.26 -3.88 -10.54
CA GLY A 100 -2.43 -4.93 -9.90
C GLY A 100 -2.79 -6.40 -10.20
N ARG A 101 -2.02 -7.10 -11.03
CA ARG A 101 -2.27 -8.55 -11.24
C ARG A 101 -1.83 -9.43 -10.08
N ASP A 102 -2.69 -10.38 -9.69
CA ASP A 102 -2.33 -11.44 -8.75
C ASP A 102 -1.45 -12.52 -9.42
N ALA A 103 -1.06 -13.55 -8.66
CA ALA A 103 -0.25 -14.67 -9.15
C ALA A 103 -0.92 -15.49 -10.29
N ASN A 104 -2.20 -15.24 -10.58
CA ASN A 104 -3.00 -15.93 -11.59
C ASN A 104 -3.30 -15.04 -12.82
N GLY A 105 -2.73 -13.84 -12.87
CA GLY A 105 -2.74 -12.99 -14.06
C GLY A 105 -4.06 -12.23 -14.29
N ALA A 106 -4.98 -12.19 -13.33
CA ALA A 106 -6.15 -11.33 -13.42
C ALA A 106 -5.77 -9.89 -13.04
N VAL A 107 -6.17 -8.91 -13.87
CA VAL A 107 -6.02 -7.46 -13.62
C VAL A 107 -6.69 -7.14 -12.28
N CYS A 108 -5.96 -6.77 -11.22
CA CYS A 108 -6.47 -5.71 -10.35
C CYS A 108 -6.10 -4.38 -10.90
#